data_AF-A0ABD4PTA0-F1
#
_entry.id   AF-A0ABD4PTA0-F1
#
_cell.length_a   1.000
_cell.length_b   1.000
_cell.length_c   1.000
_cell.angle_alpha   90.00
_cell.angle_beta   90.00
_cell.angle_gamma   90.00
#
_symmetry.space_group_name_H-M   'P 1'
#
loop_
_entity.id
_entity.type
_entity.pdbx_description
1 polymer ?
#
loop_
_entity_poly.entity_id
_entity_poly.type
_entity_poly.pdbx_seq_one_letter_code
_entity_poly.pdbx_strand_id
1 'polypeptide(L)'
;MKDLNLYAKELVDVVNYLMKKNQLVFSRNNKFIYVNTETIKSMLEKRNYDTVDGKLYLWRELEWIECAEDRFNKRIKIDGENMYAVVIKY
;
A
#
# COMPACT_ATOMS: atom_id res chain seq x y z
N MET A 1 16.59 15.74 -6.90
CA MET A 1 15.34 15.94 -6.13
C MET A 1 14.36 14.85 -6.57
N LYS A 2 13.80 14.07 -5.63
CA LYS A 2 12.79 13.05 -5.98
C LYS A 2 11.50 13.78 -6.37
N ASP A 3 10.90 13.44 -7.52
CA ASP A 3 9.62 14.01 -7.93
C ASP A 3 8.48 13.34 -7.14
N LEU A 4 7.93 14.06 -6.17
CA LEU A 4 6.85 13.59 -5.31
C LEU A 4 5.61 13.14 -6.11
N ASN A 5 5.39 13.71 -7.30
CA ASN A 5 4.26 13.35 -8.14
C ASN A 5 4.31 11.90 -8.61
N LEU A 6 5.51 11.32 -8.77
CA LEU A 6 5.65 9.92 -9.17
C LEU A 6 5.11 8.98 -8.09
N TYR A 7 5.42 9.25 -6.83
CA TYR A 7 4.98 8.47 -5.67
C TYR A 7 3.48 8.61 -5.44
N ALA A 8 2.94 9.83 -5.53
CA ALA A 8 1.51 10.08 -5.38
C ALA A 8 0.69 9.41 -6.50
N LYS A 9 1.11 9.58 -7.75
CA LYS A 9 0.45 8.96 -8.91
C LYS A 9 0.50 7.44 -8.83
N GLU A 10 1.64 6.85 -8.46
CA GLU A 10 1.75 5.40 -8.34
C GLU A 10 0.82 4.83 -7.26
N LEU A 11 0.65 5.51 -6.11
CA LEU A 11 -0.31 5.11 -5.08
C LEU A 11 -1.74 5.06 -5.63
N VAL A 12 -2.16 6.15 -6.28
CA VAL A 12 -3.51 6.26 -6.87
C VAL A 12 -3.71 5.23 -7.99
N ASP A 13 -2.72 5.02 -8.85
CA ASP A 13 -2.77 4.04 -9.93
C ASP A 13 -2.89 2.60 -9.41
N VAL A 14 -2.15 2.26 -8.36
CA VAL A 14 -2.23 0.94 -7.69
C VAL A 14 -3.62 0.70 -7.14
N VAL A 15 -4.16 1.66 -6.38
CA VAL A 15 -5.52 1.56 -5.81
C VAL A 15 -6.56 1.44 -6.92
N ASN A 16 -6.51 2.30 -7.94
CA ASN A 16 -7.44 2.25 -9.07
C ASN A 16 -7.38 0.93 -9.84
N TYR A 17 -6.19 0.38 -10.04
CA TYR A 17 -6.01 -0.91 -10.71
C TYR A 17 -6.66 -2.04 -9.92
N LEU A 18 -6.37 -2.14 -8.62
CA LEU A 18 -6.92 -3.19 -7.77
C LEU A 18 -8.43 -3.03 -7.56
N MET A 19 -8.93 -1.80 -7.50
CA MET A 19 -10.37 -1.51 -7.44
C MET A 19 -11.09 -2.03 -8.69
N LYS A 20 -10.54 -1.76 -9.89
CA LYS A 20 -11.10 -2.28 -11.16
C LYS A 20 -11.08 -3.81 -11.23
N LYS A 21 -10.20 -4.47 -10.47
CA LYS A 21 -10.09 -5.94 -10.42
C LYS A 21 -10.88 -6.56 -9.26
N ASN A 22 -11.57 -5.77 -8.43
CA ASN A 22 -12.22 -6.22 -7.20
C ASN A 22 -11.25 -6.98 -6.26
N GLN A 23 -9.99 -6.53 -6.20
CA GLN A 23 -8.93 -7.14 -5.40
C GLN A 23 -8.57 -6.32 -4.14
N LEU A 24 -9.39 -5.32 -3.80
CA LEU A 24 -9.24 -4.53 -2.58
C LEU A 24 -10.16 -5.05 -1.48
N VAL A 25 -9.64 -5.07 -0.26
CA VAL A 25 -10.44 -5.27 0.95
C VAL A 25 -10.47 -3.97 1.73
N PHE A 26 -11.66 -3.45 1.99
CA PHE A 26 -11.83 -2.26 2.83
C PHE A 26 -11.96 -2.67 4.30
N SER A 27 -11.40 -1.85 5.18
CA SER A 27 -11.74 -1.87 6.60
C SER A 27 -13.24 -1.61 6.82
N ARG A 28 -13.80 -2.12 7.93
CA ARG A 28 -15.24 -1.98 8.24
C ARG A 28 -15.75 -0.53 8.28
N ASN A 29 -14.88 0.42 8.60
CA ASN A 29 -15.19 1.84 8.67
C ASN A 29 -14.77 2.62 7.41
N ASN A 30 -14.34 1.92 6.36
CA ASN A 30 -13.83 2.48 5.10
C ASN A 30 -12.69 3.49 5.26
N LYS A 31 -11.96 3.50 6.38
CA LYS A 31 -10.79 4.40 6.59
C LYS A 31 -9.50 3.87 5.99
N PHE A 32 -9.47 2.56 5.74
CA PHE A 32 -8.30 1.87 5.24
C PHE A 32 -8.64 0.90 4.12
N ILE A 33 -7.70 0.76 3.21
CA ILE A 33 -7.64 -0.25 2.16
C ILE A 33 -6.51 -1.22 2.51
N TYR A 34 -6.83 -2.51 2.53
CA TYR A 34 -5.87 -3.58 2.79
C TYR A 34 -5.44 -4.22 1.48
N VAL A 35 -4.12 -4.24 1.25
CA VAL A 35 -3.53 -4.85 0.06
C VAL A 35 -2.55 -5.94 0.48
N ASN A 36 -2.59 -7.07 -0.22
CA ASN A 36 -1.62 -8.14 -0.03
C ASN A 36 -0.19 -7.64 -0.28
N THR A 37 0.74 -8.02 0.60
CA THR A 37 2.14 -7.54 0.56
C THR A 37 2.86 -7.93 -0.73
N GLU A 38 2.66 -9.14 -1.23
CA GLU A 38 3.33 -9.60 -2.45
C GLU A 38 2.74 -8.95 -3.70
N THR A 39 1.41 -8.77 -3.72
CA THR A 39 0.73 -8.05 -4.80
C THR A 39 1.24 -6.63 -4.95
N ILE A 40 1.34 -5.88 -3.85
CA ILE A 40 1.80 -4.48 -3.92
C ILE A 40 3.28 -4.39 -4.32
N LYS A 41 4.14 -5.26 -3.79
CA LYS A 41 5.57 -5.30 -4.19
C LYS A 41 5.72 -5.54 -5.69
N SER A 42 5.05 -6.55 -6.23
CA SER A 42 5.06 -6.86 -7.67
C SER A 42 4.55 -5.69 -8.54
N MET A 43 3.58 -4.92 -8.05
CA MET A 43 3.11 -3.72 -8.77
C MET A 43 4.14 -2.59 -8.75
N LEU A 44 4.79 -2.37 -7.60
CA LEU A 44 5.78 -1.30 -7.41
C LEU A 44 7.10 -1.58 -8.15
N GLU A 45 7.40 -2.84 -8.49
CA GLU A 45 8.57 -3.18 -9.32
C GLU A 45 8.48 -2.63 -10.76
N LYS A 46 7.28 -2.33 -11.25
CA LYS A 46 7.05 -1.97 -12.66
C LYS A 46 7.64 -0.61 -13.06
N ARG A 47 7.67 0.38 -12.15
CA ARG A 47 8.20 1.72 -12.43
C ARG A 47 9.55 1.90 -11.76
N ASN A 48 10.62 2.04 -12.54
CA ASN A 48 12.01 2.03 -12.08
C ASN A 48 12.53 3.39 -11.56
N TYR A 49 11.67 4.28 -11.07
CA TYR A 49 12.10 5.59 -10.57
C TYR A 49 12.66 5.56 -9.14
N ASP A 50 12.41 4.47 -8.42
CA ASP A 50 12.95 4.16 -7.09
C ASP A 50 12.80 2.64 -6.84
N THR A 51 13.43 2.12 -5.78
CA THR A 51 13.23 0.72 -5.36
C THR A 51 11.87 0.55 -4.67
N VAL A 52 11.37 -0.69 -4.61
CA VAL A 52 10.12 -1.00 -3.90
C VAL A 52 10.16 -0.51 -2.45
N ASP A 53 11.24 -0.82 -1.73
CA ASP A 53 11.42 -0.39 -0.34
C ASP A 53 11.56 1.14 -0.24
N GLY A 54 12.22 1.81 -1.20
CA GLY A 54 12.31 3.27 -1.25
C GLY A 54 10.94 3.95 -1.39
N LYS A 55 10.05 3.37 -2.20
CA LYS A 55 8.66 3.83 -2.37
C LYS A 55 7.83 3.62 -1.11
N LEU A 56 7.86 2.42 -0.55
CA LEU A 56 7.13 2.08 0.67
C LEU A 56 7.63 2.89 1.88
N TYR A 57 8.94 3.13 1.96
CA TYR A 57 9.54 4.00 2.95
C TYR A 57 8.96 5.42 2.83
N LEU A 58 8.98 6.01 1.63
CA LEU A 58 8.45 7.36 1.45
C LEU A 58 6.94 7.43 1.77
N TRP A 59 6.15 6.44 1.35
CA TRP A 59 4.72 6.39 1.69
C TRP A 59 4.47 6.27 3.20
N ARG A 60 5.34 5.57 3.94
CA ARG A 60 5.29 5.49 5.39
C ARG A 60 5.65 6.81 6.05
N GLU A 61 6.74 7.46 5.62
CA GLU A 61 7.18 8.74 6.18
C GLU A 61 6.18 9.88 5.93
N LEU A 62 5.43 9.81 4.83
CA LEU A 62 4.31 10.74 4.54
C LEU A 62 2.97 10.30 5.13
N GLU A 63 2.98 9.22 5.90
CA GLU A 63 1.81 8.62 6.55
C GLU A 63 0.64 8.26 5.60
N TRP A 64 0.93 7.97 4.33
CA TRP A 64 -0.08 7.48 3.37
C TRP A 64 -0.43 6.00 3.60
N ILE A 65 0.49 5.27 4.22
CA ILE A 65 0.28 3.89 4.67
C ILE A 65 0.53 3.77 6.19
N GLU A 66 -0.21 2.88 6.84
CA GLU A 66 0.07 2.46 8.21
C GLU A 66 0.91 1.18 8.24
N CYS A 67 2.00 1.25 9.02
CA CYS A 67 2.98 0.17 9.13
C CYS A 67 3.20 -0.24 10.58
N ALA A 68 3.78 -1.42 10.79
CA ALA A 68 4.46 -1.74 12.05
C ALA A 68 5.82 -1.02 12.13
N GLU A 69 6.43 -0.95 13.32
CA GLU A 69 7.65 -0.18 13.58
C GLU A 69 8.83 -0.53 12.63
N ASP A 70 9.05 -1.82 12.37
CA ASP A 70 10.20 -2.36 11.64
C ASP A 70 9.86 -2.88 10.22
N ARG A 71 8.63 -2.68 9.74
CA ARG A 71 8.13 -3.27 8.49
C ARG A 71 7.31 -2.27 7.69
N PHE A 72 7.05 -2.58 6.42
CA PHE A 72 6.14 -1.79 5.57
C PHE A 72 4.70 -2.34 5.55
N ASN A 73 4.44 -3.45 6.23
CA ASN A 73 3.12 -4.02 6.41
C ASN A 73 2.71 -4.00 7.88
N LYS A 74 1.44 -4.28 8.14
CA LYS A 74 0.86 -4.34 9.48
C LYS A 74 0.00 -5.59 9.60
N ARG A 75 -0.02 -6.18 10.80
CA ARG A 75 -0.94 -7.28 11.12
C ARG A 75 -2.34 -6.70 11.27
N ILE A 76 -3.27 -7.23 10.49
CA ILE A 76 -4.68 -6.85 10.50
C ILE A 76 -5.55 -8.09 10.75
N LYS A 77 -6.80 -7.87 11.14
CA LYS A 77 -7.80 -8.91 11.33
C LYS A 77 -8.98 -8.69 10.38
N ILE A 78 -9.22 -9.64 9.49
CA ILE A 78 -10.36 -9.64 8.55
C ILE A 78 -11.22 -10.85 8.91
N ASP A 79 -12.47 -10.61 9.29
CA ASP A 79 -13.48 -11.64 9.61
C ASP A 79 -13.04 -12.76 10.55
N GLY A 80 -12.14 -12.46 11.50
CA GLY A 80 -11.63 -13.45 12.46
C GLY A 80 -10.20 -13.88 12.18
N GLU A 81 -9.76 -13.77 10.94
CA GLU A 81 -8.45 -14.24 10.48
C GLU A 81 -7.40 -13.12 10.58
N ASN A 82 -6.23 -13.47 11.13
CA ASN A 82 -5.11 -12.55 11.21
C ASN A 82 -4.22 -12.71 9.98
N MET A 83 -3.90 -11.61 9.32
CA MET A 83 -2.98 -11.61 8.17
C MET A 83 -2.13 -10.34 8.13
N TYR A 84 -1.09 -10.33 7.30
CA TYR A 84 -0.27 -9.14 7.05
C TYR A 84 -0.68 -8.48 5.75
N ALA A 85 -0.89 -7.16 5.80
CA ALA A 85 -1.23 -6.35 4.64
C ALA A 85 -0.50 -5.01 4.68
N VAL A 86 -0.31 -4.40 3.52
CA VAL A 86 -0.02 -2.97 3.44
C VAL A 86 -1.35 -2.23 3.59
N VAL A 87 -1.40 -1.31 4.55
CA VAL A 87 -2.63 -0.61 4.96
C VAL A 87 -2.58 0.80 4.41
N ILE A 88 -3.34 1.09 3.35
CA ILE A 88 -3.40 2.42 2.73
C ILE A 88 -4.53 3.21 3.38
N LYS A 89 -4.28 4.47 3.75
CA LYS A 89 -5.33 5.38 4.27
C LYS A 89 -6.25 5.85 3.13
N TYR A 90 -7.56 5.78 3.33
CA TYR A 90 -8.59 6.20 2.36
C TYR A 90 -9.07 7.63 2.61
#